data_AF-A0A7V6WKZ2-F1
#
_entry.id   AF-A0A7V6WKZ2-F1
#
_cell.length_a   1.000
_cell.length_b   1.000
_cell.length_c   1.000
_cell.angle_alpha   90.00
_cell.angle_beta   90.00
_cell.angle_gamma   90.00
#
_symmetry.space_group_name_H-M   'P 1'
#
loop_
_entity.id
_entity.type
_entity.pdbx_description
1 polymer ?
#
loop_
_entity_poly.entity_id
_entity_poly.type
_entity_poly.pdbx_seq_one_letter_code
_entity_poly.pdbx_strand_id
1 'polypeptide(L)'
;DAPTWKGKIVASLTLELMAYAGADEFEMRACDTLFEYIYAVAQGFEYRGHNSENKAESGFDGLGILKNEVSNMSDEFTMVRYGVPTFRTNTHSKVVTDIYHTQFDNPNTTSEGKYEDCLKYYGTYLIRLCNLPVAPFDLTRTADKYVGQVDFDYLESLGYNKKLSSLANTYRDNSREIYLKNSLILKLMDYANQQDIDVSSVDFENYNKHVRDTVNTIISQSTHLAGESVTLEVPFYINLIKTLKGGIDSLKEGKGPASETIFRALPASYYTNYLEYDCWYETNTDNINLGARDVLWANDIKVQYLDIYDFYQGLKVKADGDNFEEEIATAEGWLADEALPHLTQAVSDDIDMFTSANRSLNAAIREADALIDALMNLCELN
;
A
#
# COMPACT_ATOMS: atom_id res chain seq x y z
N ASP A 1 -8.10 22.12 -1.02
CA ASP A 1 -8.52 21.83 -2.40
C ASP A 1 -7.74 20.67 -2.98
N ALA A 2 -8.40 19.76 -3.70
CA ALA A 2 -7.72 18.65 -4.35
C ALA A 2 -6.89 19.14 -5.55
N PRO A 3 -5.70 18.56 -5.82
CA PRO A 3 -4.90 18.93 -6.96
C PRO A 3 -5.64 18.70 -8.30
N THR A 4 -5.43 19.58 -9.28
CA THR A 4 -6.12 19.54 -10.59
C THR A 4 -5.76 18.32 -11.46
N TRP A 5 -4.70 17.60 -11.08
CA TRP A 5 -4.23 16.36 -11.70
C TRP A 5 -4.87 15.11 -11.08
N LYS A 6 -5.56 15.21 -9.94
CA LYS A 6 -6.22 14.07 -9.30
C LYS A 6 -7.21 13.40 -10.28
N GLY A 7 -7.11 12.08 -10.41
CA GLY A 7 -7.94 11.29 -11.33
C GLY A 7 -7.57 11.36 -12.82
N LYS A 8 -6.52 12.12 -13.18
CA LYS A 8 -6.00 12.20 -14.55
C LYS A 8 -4.70 11.42 -14.76
N ILE A 9 -4.03 11.05 -13.68
CA ILE A 9 -2.77 10.30 -13.71
C ILE A 9 -3.08 8.81 -13.67
N VAL A 10 -2.53 8.05 -14.62
CA VAL A 10 -2.71 6.58 -14.71
C VAL A 10 -1.77 5.86 -13.74
N ALA A 11 -0.52 6.29 -13.67
CA ALA A 11 0.47 5.81 -12.71
C ALA A 11 1.55 6.88 -12.50
N SER A 12 2.28 6.77 -11.39
CA SER A 12 3.50 7.54 -11.13
C SER A 12 4.70 6.61 -11.01
N LEU A 13 5.83 7.05 -11.57
CA LEU A 13 7.14 6.45 -11.38
C LEU A 13 8.00 7.40 -10.55
N THR A 14 8.53 6.91 -9.43
CA THR A 14 9.54 7.63 -8.65
C THR A 14 10.92 6.99 -8.84
N LEU A 15 11.92 7.80 -9.20
CA LEU A 15 13.30 7.36 -9.39
C LEU A 15 14.16 7.91 -8.27
N GLU A 16 14.63 7.03 -7.39
CA GLU A 16 15.47 7.39 -6.24
C GLU A 16 16.59 6.37 -6.05
N LEU A 17 17.80 6.84 -5.71
CA LEU A 17 18.90 6.00 -5.18
C LEU A 17 19.16 4.71 -5.99
N MET A 18 19.19 4.83 -7.32
CA MET A 18 19.38 3.69 -8.23
C MET A 18 20.85 3.45 -8.61
N ALA A 19 21.11 2.34 -9.28
CA ALA A 19 22.40 2.01 -9.90
C ALA A 19 23.60 1.92 -8.94
N TYR A 20 23.37 1.47 -7.71
CA TYR A 20 24.44 1.14 -6.78
C TYR A 20 25.43 0.14 -7.41
N ALA A 21 26.72 0.48 -7.40
CA ALA A 21 27.74 -0.30 -8.08
C ALA A 21 27.83 -1.75 -7.57
N GLY A 22 27.53 -1.97 -6.27
CA GLY A 22 27.53 -3.29 -5.65
C GLY A 22 26.21 -4.06 -5.72
N ALA A 23 25.19 -3.58 -6.43
CA ALA A 23 23.91 -4.31 -6.57
C ALA A 23 23.96 -5.29 -7.74
N ASP A 24 23.96 -6.59 -7.50
CA ASP A 24 24.04 -7.59 -8.57
C ASP A 24 22.71 -7.75 -9.32
N GLU A 25 21.60 -7.56 -8.63
CA GLU A 25 20.25 -7.74 -9.16
C GLU A 25 19.51 -6.40 -9.32
N PHE A 26 18.59 -6.35 -10.28
CA PHE A 26 17.70 -5.21 -10.48
C PHE A 26 16.51 -5.31 -9.52
N GLU A 27 16.34 -4.33 -8.64
CA GLU A 27 15.28 -4.32 -7.63
C GLU A 27 14.29 -3.18 -7.85
N MET A 28 13.04 -3.42 -7.46
CA MET A 28 11.96 -2.45 -7.61
C MET A 28 10.96 -2.54 -6.47
N ARG A 29 10.11 -1.51 -6.35
CA ARG A 29 8.97 -1.50 -5.45
C ARG A 29 7.74 -1.01 -6.21
N ALA A 30 6.59 -1.58 -5.92
CA ALA A 30 5.31 -1.18 -6.50
C ALA A 30 4.22 -1.22 -5.43
N CYS A 31 3.19 -0.39 -5.60
CA CYS A 31 1.94 -0.55 -4.86
C CYS A 31 1.19 -1.81 -5.31
N ASP A 32 0.25 -2.28 -4.48
CA ASP A 32 -0.60 -3.43 -4.75
C ASP A 32 -1.18 -3.41 -6.18
N THR A 33 -1.67 -2.24 -6.60
CA THR A 33 -2.36 -2.06 -7.89
C THR A 33 -1.47 -2.26 -9.12
N LEU A 34 -0.17 -2.02 -9.02
CA LEU A 34 0.76 -2.16 -10.15
C LEU A 34 1.71 -3.35 -10.02
N PHE A 35 1.71 -4.04 -8.88
CA PHE A 35 2.70 -5.06 -8.58
C PHE A 35 2.81 -6.15 -9.65
N GLU A 36 1.70 -6.78 -10.04
CA GLU A 36 1.68 -7.84 -11.06
C GLU A 36 2.21 -7.34 -12.41
N TYR A 37 1.75 -6.16 -12.85
CA TYR A 37 2.21 -5.55 -14.09
C TYR A 37 3.71 -5.30 -14.08
N ILE A 38 4.20 -4.69 -12.99
CA ILE A 38 5.62 -4.39 -12.84
C ILE A 38 6.43 -5.68 -12.84
N TYR A 39 6.01 -6.69 -12.06
CA TYR A 39 6.66 -7.98 -12.02
C TYR A 39 6.75 -8.64 -13.41
N ALA A 40 5.61 -8.71 -14.13
CA ALA A 40 5.53 -9.38 -15.42
C ALA A 40 6.42 -8.72 -16.48
N VAL A 41 6.48 -7.39 -16.51
CA VAL A 41 7.37 -6.68 -17.45
C VAL A 41 8.84 -6.85 -17.04
N ALA A 42 9.17 -6.85 -15.74
CA ALA A 42 10.53 -7.06 -15.25
C ALA A 42 11.09 -8.43 -15.65
N GLN A 43 10.25 -9.47 -15.64
CA GLN A 43 10.62 -10.83 -16.05
C GLN A 43 11.03 -10.90 -17.52
N GLY A 44 10.57 -9.95 -18.36
CA GLY A 44 10.90 -9.89 -19.78
C GLY A 44 12.15 -9.06 -20.11
N PHE A 45 12.86 -8.51 -19.12
CA PHE A 45 14.07 -7.74 -19.39
C PHE A 45 15.28 -8.65 -19.66
N GLU A 46 16.19 -8.13 -20.49
CA GLU A 46 17.44 -8.80 -20.83
C GLU A 46 18.49 -8.52 -19.76
N TYR A 47 18.63 -9.45 -18.81
CA TYR A 47 19.70 -9.43 -17.81
C TYR A 47 20.90 -10.25 -18.27
N ARG A 48 22.08 -9.97 -17.70
CA ARG A 48 23.34 -10.68 -18.01
C ARG A 48 23.24 -12.20 -17.81
N GLY A 49 22.46 -12.67 -16.83
CA GLY A 49 22.20 -14.08 -16.57
C GLY A 49 21.07 -14.73 -17.38
N HIS A 50 20.30 -13.95 -18.16
CA HIS A 50 19.06 -14.42 -18.79
C HIS A 50 19.27 -15.10 -20.16
N ASN A 51 20.43 -14.95 -20.79
CA ASN A 51 20.80 -15.60 -22.06
C ASN A 51 22.20 -16.23 -21.97
N SER A 52 22.28 -17.56 -22.02
CA SER A 52 23.53 -18.32 -22.02
C SER A 52 24.26 -18.29 -23.37
N GLU A 53 23.56 -17.95 -24.46
CA GLU A 53 24.11 -17.96 -25.82
C GLU A 53 24.62 -16.58 -26.28
N ASN A 54 24.06 -15.50 -25.72
CA ASN A 54 24.55 -14.12 -25.87
C ASN A 54 24.51 -13.46 -24.49
N LYS A 55 25.67 -13.25 -23.86
CA LYS A 55 25.74 -12.48 -22.61
C LYS A 55 25.13 -11.11 -22.88
N ALA A 56 23.96 -10.82 -22.31
CA ALA A 56 23.39 -9.49 -22.40
C ALA A 56 24.40 -8.49 -21.80
N GLU A 57 24.53 -7.31 -22.42
CA GLU A 57 25.44 -6.24 -21.95
C GLU A 57 24.93 -5.53 -20.68
N SER A 58 23.96 -6.14 -19.98
CA SER A 58 23.39 -5.55 -18.77
C SER A 58 24.39 -5.55 -17.60
N GLY A 59 24.36 -4.46 -16.84
CA GLY A 59 25.01 -4.33 -15.55
C GLY A 59 24.39 -5.19 -14.45
N PHE A 60 23.19 -5.74 -14.64
CA PHE A 60 22.50 -6.61 -13.68
C PHE A 60 22.53 -8.09 -14.10
N ASP A 61 22.72 -8.98 -13.13
CA ASP A 61 22.71 -10.43 -13.32
C ASP A 61 21.30 -11.02 -13.48
N GLY A 62 20.30 -10.39 -12.88
CA GLY A 62 18.91 -10.84 -12.92
C GLY A 62 17.95 -9.84 -12.28
N LEU A 63 16.67 -10.24 -12.21
CA LEU A 63 15.67 -9.58 -11.40
C LEU A 63 15.82 -10.00 -9.94
N GLY A 64 15.96 -9.02 -9.05
CA GLY A 64 16.02 -9.23 -7.60
C GLY A 64 14.66 -9.10 -6.95
N ILE A 65 14.64 -8.63 -5.70
CA ILE A 65 13.40 -8.49 -4.95
C ILE A 65 12.54 -7.36 -5.54
N LEU A 66 11.31 -7.71 -5.91
CA LEU A 66 10.22 -6.76 -6.13
C LEU A 66 9.42 -6.63 -4.84
N LYS A 67 9.48 -5.46 -4.18
CA LYS A 67 8.71 -5.18 -2.96
C LYS A 67 7.30 -4.72 -3.31
N ASN A 68 6.29 -5.31 -2.66
CA ASN A 68 4.91 -4.86 -2.71
C ASN A 68 4.61 -3.96 -1.50
N GLU A 69 5.03 -2.71 -1.57
CA GLU A 69 5.02 -1.80 -0.41
C GLU A 69 4.93 -0.36 -0.89
N VAL A 70 4.26 0.49 -0.12
CA VAL A 70 4.35 1.94 -0.22
C VAL A 70 4.92 2.44 1.10
N SER A 71 5.90 3.33 1.03
CA SER A 71 6.49 3.98 2.20
C SER A 71 6.13 5.46 2.19
N ASN A 72 5.96 6.05 3.38
CA ASN A 72 5.75 7.50 3.53
C ASN A 72 7.06 8.32 3.47
N MET A 73 8.20 7.68 3.26
CA MET A 73 9.53 8.30 3.24
C MET A 73 10.01 8.68 1.83
N SER A 74 9.09 8.85 0.88
CA SER A 74 9.40 9.19 -0.51
C SER A 74 8.22 9.90 -1.16
N ASP A 75 8.51 10.63 -2.24
CA ASP A 75 7.55 11.41 -3.02
C ASP A 75 6.38 10.55 -3.55
N GLU A 76 6.58 9.24 -3.71
CA GLU A 76 5.53 8.32 -4.14
C GLU A 76 4.30 8.37 -3.23
N PHE A 77 4.50 8.60 -1.92
CA PHE A 77 3.42 8.59 -0.94
C PHE A 77 2.39 9.69 -1.21
N THR A 78 2.87 10.87 -1.61
CA THR A 78 2.00 11.99 -1.98
C THR A 78 1.09 11.61 -3.15
N MET A 79 1.60 10.83 -4.10
CA MET A 79 0.81 10.37 -5.25
C MET A 79 -0.24 9.33 -4.82
N VAL A 80 0.15 8.35 -4.00
CA VAL A 80 -0.75 7.33 -3.43
C VAL A 80 -1.88 7.98 -2.64
N ARG A 81 -1.57 8.98 -1.80
CA ARG A 81 -2.57 9.73 -1.01
C ARG A 81 -3.71 10.31 -1.87
N TYR A 82 -3.43 10.69 -3.11
CA TYR A 82 -4.43 11.23 -4.04
C TYR A 82 -5.03 10.18 -4.98
N GLY A 83 -4.83 8.88 -4.70
CA GLY A 83 -5.43 7.78 -5.43
C GLY A 83 -4.69 7.43 -6.72
N VAL A 84 -3.40 7.76 -6.83
CA VAL A 84 -2.57 7.45 -8.00
C VAL A 84 -1.75 6.20 -7.70
N PRO A 85 -1.87 5.14 -8.52
CA PRO A 85 -0.98 3.98 -8.43
C PRO A 85 0.48 4.36 -8.66
N THR A 86 1.39 3.79 -7.87
CA THR A 86 2.82 4.11 -7.95
C THR A 86 3.68 2.87 -8.07
N PHE A 87 4.85 3.10 -8.67
CA PHE A 87 5.99 2.20 -8.60
C PHE A 87 7.27 3.03 -8.57
N ARG A 88 8.34 2.44 -8.05
CA ARG A 88 9.61 3.12 -7.85
C ARG A 88 10.80 2.18 -7.87
N THR A 89 11.97 2.77 -7.88
CA THR A 89 13.22 2.09 -7.54
C THR A 89 13.18 1.52 -6.13
N ASN A 90 13.73 0.32 -5.92
CA ASN A 90 14.02 -0.17 -4.58
C ASN A 90 15.48 0.11 -4.25
N THR A 91 15.72 0.80 -3.14
CA THR A 91 17.07 1.12 -2.68
C THR A 91 17.73 -0.11 -2.08
N HIS A 92 18.91 -0.46 -2.59
CA HIS A 92 19.70 -1.56 -2.07
C HIS A 92 20.05 -1.31 -0.59
N SER A 93 19.97 -2.33 0.27
CA SER A 93 20.13 -2.19 1.73
C SER A 93 21.43 -1.51 2.16
N LYS A 94 22.57 -1.89 1.55
CA LYS A 94 23.89 -1.24 1.74
C LYS A 94 23.85 0.28 1.53
N VAL A 95 23.06 0.75 0.56
CA VAL A 95 22.94 2.20 0.31
C VAL A 95 22.26 2.86 1.50
N VAL A 96 21.18 2.29 2.00
CA VAL A 96 20.42 2.80 3.15
C VAL A 96 21.29 2.85 4.42
N THR A 97 22.10 1.82 4.67
CA THR A 97 22.85 1.71 5.93
C THR A 97 24.20 2.43 5.93
N ASP A 98 24.90 2.45 4.79
CA ASP A 98 26.33 2.80 4.78
C ASP A 98 26.66 4.04 3.92
N ILE A 99 25.76 4.44 3.00
CA ILE A 99 26.08 5.41 1.94
C ILE A 99 25.21 6.65 2.04
N TYR A 100 23.89 6.47 2.05
CA TYR A 100 22.90 7.53 1.97
C TYR A 100 23.10 8.59 3.06
N HIS A 101 23.05 9.87 2.68
CA HIS A 101 23.28 11.02 3.57
C HIS A 101 24.66 11.04 4.27
N THR A 102 25.66 10.37 3.69
CA THR A 102 27.05 10.43 4.16
C THR A 102 27.98 10.95 3.05
N GLN A 103 29.25 11.18 3.39
CA GLN A 103 30.30 11.50 2.41
C GLN A 103 30.57 10.38 1.39
N PHE A 104 30.06 9.17 1.64
CA PHE A 104 30.20 8.04 0.71
C PHE A 104 29.16 8.07 -0.42
N ASP A 105 28.13 8.90 -0.33
CA ASP A 105 27.18 9.16 -1.42
C ASP A 105 27.84 10.02 -2.50
N ASN A 106 28.60 9.36 -3.38
CA ASN A 106 29.41 9.99 -4.41
C ASN A 106 29.52 9.10 -5.65
N PRO A 107 30.03 9.61 -6.79
CA PRO A 107 30.06 8.84 -8.04
C PRO A 107 30.79 7.49 -7.98
N ASN A 108 31.71 7.26 -7.02
CA ASN A 108 32.42 5.99 -6.90
C ASN A 108 31.54 4.85 -6.38
N THR A 109 30.39 5.14 -5.77
CA THR A 109 29.42 4.13 -5.31
C THR A 109 28.35 3.82 -6.35
N THR A 110 28.37 4.49 -7.51
CA THR A 110 27.37 4.34 -8.57
C THR A 110 28.02 3.73 -9.82
N SER A 111 27.27 2.88 -10.54
CA SER A 111 27.70 2.31 -11.81
C SER A 111 26.97 2.97 -12.98
N GLU A 112 27.73 3.50 -13.94
CA GLU A 112 27.18 4.11 -15.16
C GLU A 112 26.38 3.11 -16.00
N GLY A 113 26.91 1.90 -16.24
CA GLY A 113 26.19 0.86 -16.99
C GLY A 113 24.87 0.43 -16.33
N LYS A 114 24.85 0.29 -14.99
CA LYS A 114 23.60 0.01 -14.26
C LYS A 114 22.62 1.19 -14.32
N TYR A 115 23.13 2.42 -14.35
CA TYR A 115 22.31 3.62 -14.50
C TYR A 115 21.64 3.66 -15.87
N GLU A 116 22.37 3.37 -16.95
CA GLU A 116 21.82 3.24 -18.31
C GLU A 116 20.76 2.14 -18.39
N ASP A 117 21.02 0.97 -17.82
CA ASP A 117 20.04 -0.11 -17.73
C ASP A 117 18.79 0.30 -16.95
N CYS A 118 18.95 0.94 -15.79
CA CYS A 118 17.82 1.48 -15.03
C CYS A 118 16.98 2.42 -15.89
N LEU A 119 17.60 3.38 -16.59
CA LEU A 119 16.87 4.30 -17.48
C LEU A 119 16.12 3.56 -18.60
N LYS A 120 16.76 2.56 -19.21
CA LYS A 120 16.14 1.72 -20.25
C LYS A 120 14.95 0.93 -19.70
N TYR A 121 15.11 0.27 -18.56
CA TYR A 121 14.07 -0.55 -17.93
C TYR A 121 12.90 0.30 -17.44
N TYR A 122 13.17 1.37 -16.68
CA TYR A 122 12.14 2.30 -16.20
C TYR A 122 11.42 3.01 -17.35
N GLY A 123 12.14 3.43 -18.40
CA GLY A 123 11.54 3.97 -19.61
C GLY A 123 10.66 2.95 -20.34
N THR A 124 11.06 1.68 -20.38
CA THR A 124 10.28 0.59 -20.99
C THR A 124 8.94 0.38 -20.29
N TYR A 125 8.89 0.48 -18.95
CA TYR A 125 7.61 0.44 -18.23
C TYR A 125 6.67 1.55 -18.66
N LEU A 126 7.15 2.80 -18.69
CA LEU A 126 6.30 3.94 -19.07
C LEU A 126 5.78 3.79 -20.51
N ILE A 127 6.66 3.43 -21.45
CA ILE A 127 6.28 3.22 -22.85
C ILE A 127 5.25 2.10 -22.97
N ARG A 128 5.46 0.97 -22.29
CA ARG A 128 4.49 -0.14 -22.31
C ARG A 128 3.16 0.27 -21.71
N LEU A 129 3.17 0.92 -20.54
CA LEU A 129 1.96 1.35 -19.85
C LEU A 129 1.12 2.29 -20.72
N CYS A 130 1.75 3.22 -21.45
CA CYS A 130 1.07 4.13 -22.36
C CYS A 130 0.46 3.46 -23.60
N ASN A 131 0.91 2.25 -23.96
CA ASN A 131 0.44 1.53 -25.17
C ASN A 131 -0.56 0.41 -24.84
N LEU A 132 -0.91 0.21 -23.57
CA LEU A 132 -1.91 -0.79 -23.22
C LEU A 132 -3.33 -0.25 -23.49
N PRO A 133 -4.21 -1.06 -24.12
CA PRO A 133 -5.60 -0.68 -24.37
C PRO A 133 -6.41 -0.60 -23.07
N VAL A 134 -6.04 -1.40 -22.08
CA VAL A 134 -6.64 -1.41 -20.74
C VAL A 134 -5.59 -1.16 -19.68
N ALA A 135 -5.95 -0.42 -18.63
CA ALA A 135 -5.05 -0.18 -17.52
C ALA A 135 -4.71 -1.50 -16.79
N PRO A 136 -3.42 -1.84 -16.56
CA PRO A 136 -3.00 -3.14 -16.04
C PRO A 136 -3.08 -3.21 -14.51
N PHE A 137 -4.21 -2.76 -13.96
CA PHE A 137 -4.40 -2.63 -12.53
C PHE A 137 -4.85 -3.95 -11.90
N ASP A 138 -4.13 -4.39 -10.87
CA ASP A 138 -4.51 -5.50 -9.99
C ASP A 138 -5.27 -4.99 -8.76
N LEU A 139 -6.60 -5.11 -8.80
CA LEU A 139 -7.46 -4.72 -7.68
C LEU A 139 -7.60 -5.81 -6.61
N THR A 140 -7.06 -7.01 -6.86
CA THR A 140 -7.28 -8.17 -5.98
C THR A 140 -6.44 -8.10 -4.72
N ARG A 141 -5.19 -7.61 -4.82
CA ARG A 141 -4.22 -7.57 -3.71
C ARG A 141 -4.70 -6.75 -2.53
N THR A 142 -5.15 -5.52 -2.74
CA THR A 142 -5.67 -4.68 -1.66
C THR A 142 -6.92 -5.29 -1.03
N ALA A 143 -7.81 -5.90 -1.84
CA ALA A 143 -9.00 -6.57 -1.35
C ALA A 143 -8.69 -7.81 -0.49
N ASP A 144 -7.77 -8.66 -0.95
CA ASP A 144 -7.31 -9.85 -0.24
C ASP A 144 -6.58 -9.46 1.06
N LYS A 145 -5.71 -8.44 1.01
CA LYS A 145 -5.03 -7.89 2.19
C LYS A 145 -6.04 -7.36 3.21
N TYR A 146 -7.01 -6.57 2.78
CA TYR A 146 -8.04 -6.00 3.65
C TYR A 146 -8.87 -7.10 4.32
N VAL A 147 -9.45 -8.02 3.53
CA VAL A 147 -10.27 -9.12 4.05
C VAL A 147 -9.47 -10.08 4.93
N GLY A 148 -8.18 -10.28 4.64
CA GLY A 148 -7.29 -11.11 5.45
C GLY A 148 -6.84 -10.47 6.76
N GLN A 149 -6.88 -9.13 6.89
CA GLN A 149 -6.45 -8.41 8.09
C GLN A 149 -7.62 -8.01 9.01
N VAL A 150 -8.81 -7.79 8.47
CA VAL A 150 -9.99 -7.43 9.29
C VAL A 150 -10.56 -8.68 9.96
N ASP A 151 -10.61 -8.66 11.29
CA ASP A 151 -11.35 -9.65 12.08
C ASP A 151 -12.84 -9.26 12.13
N PHE A 152 -13.61 -9.72 11.13
CA PHE A 152 -15.03 -9.42 11.03
C PHE A 152 -15.86 -10.03 12.17
N ASP A 153 -15.48 -11.20 12.67
CA ASP A 153 -16.18 -11.82 13.81
C ASP A 153 -16.02 -10.97 15.07
N TYR A 154 -14.83 -10.39 15.27
CA TYR A 154 -14.59 -9.46 16.37
C TYR A 154 -15.39 -8.16 16.20
N LEU A 155 -15.49 -7.60 14.98
CA LEU A 155 -16.36 -6.44 14.73
C LEU A 155 -17.83 -6.75 15.08
N GLU A 156 -18.34 -7.91 14.68
CA GLU A 156 -19.70 -8.32 15.04
C GLU A 156 -19.88 -8.44 16.56
N SER A 157 -18.86 -8.94 17.27
CA SER A 157 -18.88 -9.01 18.74
C SER A 157 -18.95 -7.63 19.42
N LEU A 158 -18.49 -6.57 18.73
CA LEU A 158 -18.58 -5.18 19.16
C LEU A 158 -19.92 -4.51 18.77
N GLY A 159 -20.81 -5.23 18.08
CA GLY A 159 -22.14 -4.74 17.69
C GLY A 159 -22.22 -4.17 16.27
N TYR A 160 -21.16 -4.23 15.48
CA TYR A 160 -21.22 -3.86 14.07
C TYR A 160 -21.96 -4.93 13.25
N ASN A 161 -22.72 -4.50 12.24
CA ASN A 161 -23.42 -5.44 11.37
C ASN A 161 -22.49 -5.96 10.25
N LYS A 162 -22.97 -6.97 9.50
CA LYS A 162 -22.21 -7.61 8.42
C LYS A 162 -22.01 -6.75 7.17
N LYS A 163 -22.48 -5.50 7.12
CA LYS A 163 -22.46 -4.67 5.89
C LYS A 163 -21.04 -4.48 5.36
N LEU A 164 -20.09 -4.14 6.23
CA LEU A 164 -18.69 -3.95 5.83
C LEU A 164 -18.11 -5.25 5.24
N SER A 165 -18.26 -6.38 5.95
CA SER A 165 -17.79 -7.69 5.48
C SER A 165 -18.39 -8.07 4.13
N SER A 166 -19.69 -7.82 3.93
CA SER A 166 -20.39 -8.13 2.69
C SER A 166 -19.88 -7.27 1.52
N LEU A 167 -19.69 -5.97 1.73
CA LEU A 167 -19.19 -5.05 0.72
C LEU A 167 -17.73 -5.34 0.34
N ALA A 168 -16.87 -5.60 1.33
CA ALA A 168 -15.47 -5.94 1.11
C ALA A 168 -15.31 -7.26 0.34
N ASN A 169 -16.09 -8.30 0.69
CA ASN A 169 -16.09 -9.56 -0.06
C ASN A 169 -16.65 -9.41 -1.47
N THR A 170 -17.72 -8.63 -1.66
CA THR A 170 -18.24 -8.31 -3.00
C THR A 170 -17.18 -7.61 -3.85
N TYR A 171 -16.48 -6.64 -3.27
CA TYR A 171 -15.40 -5.94 -3.97
C TYR A 171 -14.26 -6.88 -4.34
N ARG A 172 -13.86 -7.78 -3.44
CA ARG A 172 -12.84 -8.79 -3.69
C ARG A 172 -13.20 -9.72 -4.85
N ASP A 173 -14.44 -10.20 -4.88
CA ASP A 173 -14.90 -11.12 -5.93
C ASP A 173 -14.99 -10.40 -7.28
N ASN A 174 -15.57 -9.18 -7.30
CA ASN A 174 -15.61 -8.33 -8.49
C ASN A 174 -14.21 -7.95 -8.99
N SER A 175 -13.24 -7.76 -8.09
CA SER A 175 -11.85 -7.45 -8.45
C SER A 175 -11.19 -8.61 -9.18
N ARG A 176 -11.46 -9.85 -8.76
CA ARG A 176 -10.99 -11.07 -9.44
C ARG A 176 -11.63 -11.22 -10.81
N GLU A 177 -12.93 -10.93 -10.91
CA GLU A 177 -13.63 -10.95 -12.19
C GLU A 177 -13.01 -9.94 -13.18
N ILE A 178 -12.77 -8.70 -12.76
CA ILE A 178 -12.11 -7.70 -13.59
C ILE A 178 -10.70 -8.10 -13.98
N TYR A 179 -9.93 -8.69 -13.06
CA TYR A 179 -8.58 -9.20 -13.37
C TYR A 179 -8.61 -10.22 -14.52
N LEU A 180 -9.55 -11.17 -14.48
CA LEU A 180 -9.73 -12.17 -15.52
C LEU A 180 -10.21 -11.56 -16.84
N LYS A 181 -11.15 -10.61 -16.79
CA LYS A 181 -11.64 -9.92 -18.00
C LYS A 181 -10.55 -9.06 -18.65
N ASN A 182 -9.75 -8.35 -17.86
CA ASN A 182 -8.58 -7.63 -18.36
C ASN A 182 -7.62 -8.56 -19.10
N SER A 183 -7.34 -9.72 -18.51
CA SER A 183 -6.48 -10.72 -19.13
C SER A 183 -7.06 -11.24 -20.45
N LEU A 184 -8.38 -11.43 -20.54
CA LEU A 184 -9.05 -11.86 -21.77
C LEU A 184 -9.04 -10.76 -22.84
N ILE A 185 -9.36 -9.52 -22.48
CA ILE A 185 -9.30 -8.36 -23.39
C ILE A 185 -7.90 -8.23 -23.99
N LEU A 186 -6.86 -8.31 -23.16
CA LEU A 186 -5.47 -8.25 -23.63
C LEU A 186 -5.12 -9.40 -24.58
N LYS A 187 -5.59 -10.62 -24.30
CA LYS A 187 -5.38 -11.77 -25.21
C LYS A 187 -6.10 -11.62 -26.55
N LEU A 188 -7.33 -11.11 -26.53
CA LEU A 188 -8.09 -10.85 -27.76
C LEU A 188 -7.44 -9.74 -28.59
N MET A 189 -6.94 -8.69 -27.94
CA MET A 189 -6.18 -7.63 -28.59
C MET A 189 -4.88 -8.14 -29.20
N ASP A 190 -4.13 -8.99 -28.49
CA ASP A 190 -2.92 -9.62 -29.01
C ASP A 190 -3.23 -10.53 -30.21
N TYR A 191 -4.29 -11.33 -30.13
CA TYR A 191 -4.77 -12.14 -31.26
C TYR A 191 -5.14 -11.27 -32.47
N ALA A 192 -5.94 -10.22 -32.26
CA ALA A 192 -6.34 -9.29 -33.31
C ALA A 192 -5.12 -8.66 -33.98
N ASN A 193 -4.13 -8.20 -33.20
CA ASN A 193 -2.87 -7.67 -33.73
C ASN A 193 -2.09 -8.70 -34.54
N GLN A 194 -2.02 -9.96 -34.09
CA GLN A 194 -1.34 -11.04 -34.82
C GLN A 194 -2.03 -11.43 -36.13
N GLN A 195 -3.34 -11.17 -36.22
CA GLN A 195 -4.15 -11.41 -37.42
C GLN A 195 -4.36 -10.15 -38.27
N ASP A 196 -3.70 -9.03 -37.95
CA ASP A 196 -3.88 -7.73 -38.60
C ASP A 196 -5.37 -7.27 -38.65
N ILE A 197 -6.15 -7.58 -37.61
CA ILE A 197 -7.57 -7.19 -37.48
C ILE A 197 -7.67 -5.76 -36.94
N ASP A 198 -8.45 -4.92 -37.62
CA ASP A 198 -8.70 -3.53 -37.21
C ASP A 198 -9.67 -3.46 -36.01
N VAL A 199 -9.13 -3.04 -34.87
CA VAL A 199 -9.87 -2.86 -33.60
C VAL A 199 -10.14 -1.38 -33.29
N SER A 200 -9.94 -0.46 -34.23
CA SER A 200 -10.12 0.98 -34.02
C SER A 200 -11.55 1.40 -33.65
N SER A 201 -12.53 0.53 -33.91
CA SER A 201 -13.93 0.74 -33.53
C SER A 201 -14.24 0.37 -32.06
N VAL A 202 -13.31 -0.26 -31.35
CA VAL A 202 -13.47 -0.67 -29.96
C VAL A 202 -13.09 0.49 -29.03
N ASP A 203 -14.05 0.98 -28.25
CA ASP A 203 -13.87 2.12 -27.33
C ASP A 203 -13.60 1.65 -25.89
N PHE A 204 -12.35 1.81 -25.45
CA PHE A 204 -11.91 1.46 -24.10
C PHE A 204 -12.07 2.59 -23.08
N GLU A 205 -12.52 3.78 -23.47
CA GLU A 205 -12.46 4.99 -22.63
C GLU A 205 -13.30 4.84 -21.36
N ASN A 206 -14.58 4.45 -21.52
CA ASN A 206 -15.50 4.30 -20.39
C ASN A 206 -15.07 3.18 -19.44
N TYR A 207 -14.65 2.04 -20.00
CA TYR A 207 -14.09 0.93 -19.22
C TYR A 207 -12.91 1.40 -18.35
N ASN A 208 -11.89 1.99 -18.98
CA ASN A 208 -10.71 2.46 -18.27
C ASN A 208 -11.03 3.57 -17.27
N LYS A 209 -12.00 4.43 -17.56
CA LYS A 209 -12.47 5.45 -16.62
C LYS A 209 -13.04 4.79 -15.36
N HIS A 210 -13.92 3.81 -15.49
CA HIS A 210 -14.52 3.13 -14.35
C HIS A 210 -13.49 2.37 -13.52
N VAL A 211 -12.51 1.70 -14.14
CA VAL A 211 -11.41 1.05 -13.41
C VAL A 211 -10.57 2.10 -12.66
N ARG A 212 -10.20 3.23 -13.30
CA ARG A 212 -9.46 4.32 -12.64
C ARG A 212 -10.23 4.95 -11.49
N ASP A 213 -11.54 5.15 -11.63
CA ASP A 213 -12.38 5.69 -10.55
C ASP A 213 -12.40 4.74 -9.33
N THR A 214 -12.46 3.43 -9.57
CA THR A 214 -12.34 2.41 -8.52
C THR A 214 -10.99 2.47 -7.82
N VAL A 215 -9.89 2.50 -8.59
CA VAL A 215 -8.52 2.61 -8.08
C VAL A 215 -8.35 3.85 -7.22
N ASN A 216 -8.78 5.01 -7.71
CA ASN A 216 -8.68 6.28 -7.00
C ASN A 216 -9.41 6.20 -5.65
N THR A 217 -10.64 5.69 -5.66
CA THR A 217 -11.43 5.49 -4.44
C THR A 217 -10.69 4.61 -3.44
N ILE A 218 -10.26 3.42 -3.86
CA ILE A 218 -9.66 2.42 -2.96
C ILE A 218 -8.32 2.91 -2.43
N ILE A 219 -7.41 3.37 -3.29
CA ILE A 219 -6.10 3.84 -2.83
C ILE A 219 -6.24 5.04 -1.89
N SER A 220 -7.02 6.06 -2.28
CA SER A 220 -7.09 7.30 -1.50
C SER A 220 -7.83 7.16 -0.16
N GLN A 221 -8.72 6.17 -0.04
CA GLN A 221 -9.52 5.94 1.18
C GLN A 221 -9.02 4.78 2.03
N SER A 222 -8.15 3.89 1.51
CA SER A 222 -7.54 2.83 2.33
C SER A 222 -6.14 3.20 2.87
N THR A 223 -5.50 4.24 2.34
CA THR A 223 -4.16 4.64 2.74
C THR A 223 -4.17 5.54 3.97
N HIS A 224 -3.79 4.98 5.12
CA HIS A 224 -3.66 5.70 6.39
C HIS A 224 -2.24 5.65 6.95
N LEU A 225 -1.94 6.51 7.91
CA LEU A 225 -0.65 6.58 8.60
C LEU A 225 -0.79 6.32 10.09
N ALA A 226 0.00 5.38 10.60
CA ALA A 226 0.24 5.16 12.02
C ALA A 226 1.70 5.50 12.32
N GLY A 227 1.95 6.77 12.67
CA GLY A 227 3.30 7.32 12.72
C GLY A 227 3.98 7.26 11.35
N GLU A 228 5.11 6.56 11.27
CA GLU A 228 5.87 6.39 10.03
C GLU A 228 5.39 5.21 9.16
N SER A 229 4.35 4.48 9.57
CA SER A 229 3.89 3.27 8.88
C SER A 229 2.58 3.47 8.13
N VAL A 230 2.53 3.00 6.89
CA VAL A 230 1.27 2.92 6.12
C VAL A 230 0.41 1.78 6.66
N THR A 231 -0.85 2.05 6.96
CA THR A 231 -1.78 1.09 7.56
C THR A 231 -3.17 1.15 6.92
N LEU A 232 -3.96 0.12 7.18
CA LEU A 232 -5.41 0.13 7.04
C LEU A 232 -6.04 0.55 8.37
N GLU A 233 -7.11 1.33 8.33
CA GLU A 233 -7.67 1.98 9.52
C GLU A 233 -8.46 0.99 10.42
N VAL A 234 -9.43 0.26 9.87
CA VAL A 234 -10.21 -0.72 10.66
C VAL A 234 -9.32 -1.82 11.29
N PRO A 235 -8.39 -2.48 10.57
CA PRO A 235 -7.44 -3.41 11.18
C PRO A 235 -6.59 -2.79 12.29
N PHE A 236 -6.14 -1.54 12.10
CA PHE A 236 -5.38 -0.82 13.13
C PHE A 236 -6.20 -0.69 14.42
N TYR A 237 -7.43 -0.20 14.35
CA TYR A 237 -8.25 -0.02 15.55
C TYR A 237 -8.72 -1.33 16.18
N ILE A 238 -8.99 -2.37 15.40
CA ILE A 238 -9.26 -3.72 15.95
C ILE A 238 -8.07 -4.20 16.78
N ASN A 239 -6.85 -4.10 16.24
CA ASN A 239 -5.63 -4.51 16.94
C ASN A 239 -5.40 -3.65 18.18
N LEU A 240 -5.60 -2.33 18.08
CA LEU A 240 -5.51 -1.42 19.20
C LEU A 240 -6.44 -1.84 20.35
N ILE A 241 -7.73 -2.05 20.06
CA ILE A 241 -8.73 -2.44 21.07
C ILE A 241 -8.38 -3.78 21.70
N LYS A 242 -7.98 -4.78 20.90
CA LYS A 242 -7.59 -6.10 21.42
C LYS A 242 -6.41 -6.01 22.36
N THR A 243 -5.38 -5.26 21.97
CA THR A 243 -4.17 -5.06 22.79
C THR A 243 -4.51 -4.30 24.07
N LEU A 244 -5.30 -3.23 24.00
CA LEU A 244 -5.73 -2.48 25.19
C LEU A 244 -6.52 -3.37 26.16
N LYS A 245 -7.53 -4.12 25.68
CA LYS A 245 -8.31 -5.04 26.52
C LYS A 245 -7.44 -6.12 27.17
N GLY A 246 -6.57 -6.77 26.38
CA GLY A 246 -5.66 -7.79 26.92
C GLY A 246 -4.69 -7.22 27.97
N GLY A 247 -4.20 -6.00 27.75
CA GLY A 247 -3.34 -5.30 28.70
C GLY A 247 -4.09 -4.94 30.00
N ILE A 248 -5.29 -4.38 29.88
CA ILE A 248 -6.16 -4.06 31.03
C ILE A 248 -6.48 -5.31 31.86
N ASP A 249 -6.86 -6.42 31.21
CA ASP A 249 -7.16 -7.68 31.89
C ASP A 249 -5.92 -8.20 32.64
N SER A 250 -4.75 -8.17 32.00
CA SER A 250 -3.47 -8.55 32.63
C SER A 250 -3.10 -7.66 33.82
N LEU A 251 -3.33 -6.35 33.74
CA LEU A 251 -3.12 -5.42 34.86
C LEU A 251 -4.09 -5.70 36.02
N LYS A 252 -5.37 -6.01 35.73
CA LYS A 252 -6.37 -6.38 36.75
C LYS A 252 -6.03 -7.69 37.47
N GLU A 253 -5.32 -8.59 36.80
CA GLU A 253 -4.77 -9.82 37.39
C GLU A 253 -3.47 -9.57 38.18
N GLY A 254 -2.96 -8.33 38.20
CA GLY A 254 -1.74 -7.95 38.89
C GLY A 254 -0.45 -8.40 38.18
N LYS A 255 -0.48 -8.66 36.87
CA LYS A 255 0.65 -9.23 36.11
C LYS A 255 1.48 -8.17 35.38
N GLY A 256 2.33 -7.44 36.11
CA GLY A 256 3.11 -6.30 35.58
C GLY A 256 3.92 -6.62 34.32
N PRO A 257 4.89 -7.55 34.35
CA PRO A 257 5.73 -7.88 33.19
C PRO A 257 4.94 -8.45 32.00
N ALA A 258 3.86 -9.18 32.24
CA ALA A 258 3.01 -9.68 31.16
C ALA A 258 2.26 -8.53 30.47
N SER A 259 1.70 -7.60 31.26
CA SER A 259 1.05 -6.40 30.73
C SER A 259 2.02 -5.54 29.93
N GLU A 260 3.25 -5.33 30.40
CA GLU A 260 4.30 -4.60 29.66
C GLU A 260 4.49 -5.18 28.26
N THR A 261 4.62 -6.50 28.17
CA THR A 261 4.83 -7.17 26.88
C THR A 261 3.61 -7.04 25.96
N ILE A 262 2.40 -7.02 26.51
CA ILE A 262 1.17 -6.77 25.73
C ILE A 262 1.15 -5.33 25.22
N PHE A 263 1.36 -4.33 26.07
CA PHE A 263 1.33 -2.91 25.67
C PHE A 263 2.47 -2.55 24.71
N ARG A 264 3.62 -3.24 24.78
CA ARG A 264 4.70 -3.12 23.77
C ARG A 264 4.27 -3.58 22.37
N ALA A 265 3.21 -4.37 22.26
CA ALA A 265 2.63 -4.78 20.98
C ALA A 265 1.54 -3.82 20.48
N LEU A 266 1.32 -2.68 21.15
CA LEU A 266 0.44 -1.65 20.62
C LEU A 266 0.93 -1.20 19.24
N PRO A 267 0.03 -1.00 18.27
CA PRO A 267 0.43 -0.58 16.94
C PRO A 267 1.10 0.80 17.02
N ALA A 268 2.12 1.01 16.16
CA ALA A 268 2.93 2.22 16.12
C ALA A 268 3.67 2.60 17.44
N SER A 269 3.94 1.65 18.34
CA SER A 269 4.59 1.91 19.64
C SER A 269 6.11 1.75 19.69
N TYR A 270 6.79 1.51 18.56
CA TYR A 270 8.23 1.19 18.51
C TYR A 270 9.12 2.23 19.20
N TYR A 271 8.67 3.48 19.24
CA TYR A 271 9.37 4.61 19.86
C TYR A 271 9.54 4.50 21.37
N THR A 272 8.76 3.64 22.03
CA THR A 272 8.83 3.38 23.49
C THR A 272 10.19 2.85 23.95
N ASN A 273 11.03 2.36 23.03
CA ASN A 273 12.38 1.89 23.31
C ASN A 273 13.47 2.94 23.10
N TYR A 274 13.14 4.14 22.59
CA TYR A 274 14.13 5.18 22.39
C TYR A 274 14.56 5.81 23.73
N LEU A 275 15.87 5.93 23.90
CA LEU A 275 16.48 6.64 25.03
C LEU A 275 16.32 8.17 24.88
N GLU A 276 16.18 8.65 23.64
CA GLU A 276 16.04 10.07 23.30
C GLU A 276 14.61 10.35 22.77
N TYR A 277 13.61 10.07 23.60
CA TYR A 277 12.20 10.22 23.22
C TYR A 277 11.86 11.62 22.71
N ASP A 278 12.31 12.67 23.42
CA ASP A 278 12.04 14.06 23.04
C ASP A 278 12.56 14.37 21.63
N CYS A 279 13.76 13.90 21.28
CA CYS A 279 14.33 14.07 19.95
C CYS A 279 13.49 13.37 18.87
N TRP A 280 13.09 12.12 19.15
CA TRP A 280 12.22 11.37 18.25
C TRP A 280 10.86 12.06 18.08
N TYR A 281 10.23 12.49 19.17
CA TYR A 281 8.92 13.14 19.18
C TYR A 281 8.93 14.46 18.41
N GLU A 282 9.92 15.33 18.66
CA GLU A 282 10.05 16.60 17.95
C GLU A 282 10.28 16.39 16.44
N THR A 283 11.06 15.38 16.07
CA THR A 283 11.32 15.05 14.66
C THR A 283 10.09 14.45 13.98
N ASN A 284 9.27 13.70 14.72
CA ASN A 284 8.09 12.99 14.20
C ASN A 284 6.76 13.70 14.45
N THR A 285 6.76 14.90 15.04
CA THR A 285 5.53 15.63 15.33
C THR A 285 4.65 15.76 14.08
N ASP A 286 5.24 16.06 12.93
CA ASP A 286 4.53 16.17 11.65
C ASP A 286 3.94 14.84 11.15
N ASN A 287 4.35 13.69 11.69
CA ASN A 287 3.80 12.35 11.41
C ASN A 287 2.74 11.91 12.43
N ILE A 288 2.82 12.35 13.69
CA ILE A 288 1.98 11.86 14.80
C ILE A 288 0.95 12.86 15.31
N ASN A 289 1.25 14.17 15.32
CA ASN A 289 0.37 15.20 15.86
C ASN A 289 0.41 16.45 14.97
N LEU A 290 -0.70 16.73 14.27
CA LEU A 290 -0.84 17.97 13.51
C LEU A 290 -1.06 19.12 14.51
N GLY A 291 0.04 19.72 14.97
CA GLY A 291 -0.01 21.05 15.58
C GLY A 291 -0.48 22.11 14.57
N ALA A 292 -0.17 23.38 14.83
CA ALA A 292 -0.51 24.49 13.93
C ALA A 292 0.25 24.52 12.59
N ARG A 293 0.95 23.44 12.21
CA ARG A 293 1.70 23.34 10.95
C ARG A 293 0.79 22.77 9.86
N ASP A 294 0.72 23.48 8.74
CA ASP A 294 -0.03 23.06 7.56
C ASP A 294 0.74 21.96 6.80
N VAL A 295 0.54 20.71 7.21
CA VAL A 295 1.18 19.53 6.61
C VAL A 295 0.21 18.88 5.62
N LEU A 296 0.21 19.38 4.37
CA LEU A 296 -0.73 18.96 3.33
C LEU A 296 -0.66 17.47 2.95
N TRP A 297 0.50 16.83 3.12
CA TRP A 297 0.72 15.46 2.64
C TRP A 297 0.15 14.37 3.57
N ALA A 298 -0.06 14.69 4.86
CA ALA A 298 -0.56 13.75 5.88
C ALA A 298 -1.91 14.16 6.49
N ASN A 299 -2.56 15.22 5.98
CA ASN A 299 -3.83 15.68 6.53
C ASN A 299 -4.95 14.64 6.33
N ASP A 300 -5.74 14.43 7.38
CA ASP A 300 -6.94 13.57 7.41
C ASP A 300 -6.72 12.08 7.10
N ILE A 301 -5.49 11.58 7.17
CA ILE A 301 -5.18 10.14 6.95
C ILE A 301 -4.46 9.50 8.12
N LYS A 302 -4.14 10.27 9.15
CA LYS A 302 -3.49 9.75 10.34
C LYS A 302 -4.52 9.03 11.18
N VAL A 303 -4.20 7.80 11.57
CA VAL A 303 -4.94 7.15 12.65
C VAL A 303 -4.59 7.83 13.97
N GLN A 304 -5.43 7.65 14.98
CA GLN A 304 -5.22 8.23 16.30
C GLN A 304 -3.86 7.81 16.87
N TYR A 305 -3.02 8.80 17.15
CA TYR A 305 -1.77 8.59 17.87
C TYR A 305 -2.05 8.50 19.37
N LEU A 306 -1.64 7.41 19.99
CA LEU A 306 -1.59 7.29 21.43
C LEU A 306 -0.14 7.45 21.85
N ASP A 307 0.16 8.54 22.57
CA ASP A 307 1.45 8.67 23.25
C ASP A 307 1.45 7.76 24.48
N ILE A 308 2.16 6.65 24.37
CA ILE A 308 2.27 5.66 25.45
C ILE A 308 3.65 5.67 26.10
N TYR A 309 4.52 6.63 25.80
CA TYR A 309 5.91 6.58 26.26
C TYR A 309 6.01 6.53 27.78
N ASP A 310 5.44 7.52 28.47
CA ASP A 310 5.49 7.62 29.93
C ASP A 310 4.75 6.46 30.60
N PHE A 311 3.60 6.08 30.05
CA PHE A 311 2.84 4.90 30.48
C PHE A 311 3.70 3.64 30.44
N TYR A 312 4.42 3.43 29.34
CA TYR A 312 5.28 2.27 29.15
C TYR A 312 6.49 2.28 30.09
N GLN A 313 7.17 3.42 30.25
CA GLN A 313 8.31 3.52 31.19
C GLN A 313 7.88 3.28 32.64
N GLY A 314 6.70 3.78 33.04
CA GLY A 314 6.11 3.53 34.35
C GLY A 314 5.80 2.05 34.57
N LEU A 315 5.21 1.39 33.58
CA LEU A 315 4.86 -0.03 33.67
C LEU A 315 6.10 -0.94 33.72
N LYS A 316 7.17 -0.59 33.01
CA LYS A 316 8.42 -1.37 32.92
C LYS A 316 9.12 -1.59 34.26
N VAL A 317 8.91 -0.70 35.23
CA VAL A 317 9.52 -0.80 36.56
C VAL A 317 8.63 -1.52 37.59
N LYS A 318 7.39 -1.88 37.23
CA LYS A 318 6.43 -2.55 38.11
C LYS A 318 6.56 -4.08 38.06
N ALA A 319 6.40 -4.72 39.22
CA ALA A 319 6.43 -6.16 39.41
C ALA A 319 5.01 -6.76 39.54
N ASP A 320 4.92 -8.08 39.57
CA ASP A 320 3.66 -8.77 39.85
C ASP A 320 3.13 -8.40 41.24
N GLY A 321 1.84 -8.04 41.32
CA GLY A 321 1.15 -7.65 42.55
C GLY A 321 1.26 -6.17 42.93
N ASP A 322 1.96 -5.35 42.13
CA ASP A 322 1.98 -3.89 42.32
C ASP A 322 0.61 -3.24 42.06
N ASN A 323 0.45 -1.97 42.48
CA ASN A 323 -0.78 -1.21 42.19
C ASN A 323 -0.77 -0.72 40.74
N PHE A 324 -1.82 -1.05 39.98
CA PHE A 324 -2.02 -0.69 38.58
C PHE A 324 -3.24 0.19 38.32
N GLU A 325 -3.86 0.79 39.36
CA GLU A 325 -5.08 1.58 39.22
C GLU A 325 -4.94 2.74 38.21
N GLU A 326 -3.79 3.43 38.21
CA GLU A 326 -3.52 4.53 37.27
C GLU A 326 -3.39 4.02 35.83
N GLU A 327 -2.61 2.96 35.61
CA GLU A 327 -2.43 2.37 34.27
C GLU A 327 -3.74 1.80 33.72
N ILE A 328 -4.54 1.15 34.57
CA ILE A 328 -5.86 0.65 34.19
C ILE A 328 -6.75 1.82 33.77
N ALA A 329 -6.82 2.89 34.56
CA ALA A 329 -7.64 4.06 34.25
C ALA A 329 -7.19 4.74 32.95
N THR A 330 -5.89 4.90 32.72
CA THR A 330 -5.35 5.45 31.47
C THR A 330 -5.71 4.59 30.26
N ALA A 331 -5.49 3.27 30.33
CA ALA A 331 -5.79 2.35 29.23
C ALA A 331 -7.30 2.23 28.96
N GLU A 332 -8.14 2.26 30.01
CA GLU A 332 -9.60 2.32 29.88
C GLU A 332 -10.06 3.64 29.23
N GLY A 333 -9.41 4.75 29.55
CA GLY A 333 -9.61 6.05 28.88
C GLY A 333 -9.29 5.96 27.39
N TRP A 334 -8.11 5.47 27.01
CA TRP A 334 -7.77 5.28 25.59
C TRP A 334 -8.75 4.34 24.87
N LEU A 335 -9.22 3.30 25.54
CA LEU A 335 -10.19 2.38 24.95
C LEU A 335 -11.54 3.09 24.67
N ALA A 336 -12.04 3.86 25.64
CA ALA A 336 -13.36 4.49 25.58
C ALA A 336 -13.38 5.75 24.71
N ASP A 337 -12.36 6.59 24.83
CA ASP A 337 -12.35 7.93 24.25
C ASP A 337 -11.65 7.97 22.88
N GLU A 338 -10.70 7.06 22.65
CA GLU A 338 -9.90 7.05 21.43
C GLU A 338 -10.23 5.85 20.53
N ALA A 339 -10.05 4.63 21.02
CA ALA A 339 -10.07 3.44 20.16
C ALA A 339 -11.48 3.09 19.63
N LEU A 340 -12.50 3.09 20.48
CA LEU A 340 -13.88 2.72 20.10
C LEU A 340 -14.56 3.77 19.19
N PRO A 341 -14.47 5.09 19.47
CA PRO A 341 -15.08 6.10 18.60
C PRO A 341 -14.43 6.13 17.21
N HIS A 342 -13.10 6.07 17.15
CA HIS A 342 -12.40 6.05 15.85
C HIS A 342 -12.64 4.77 15.07
N LEU A 343 -12.78 3.60 15.72
CA LEU A 343 -13.22 2.39 15.03
C LEU A 343 -14.62 2.59 14.39
N THR A 344 -15.53 3.26 15.09
CA THR A 344 -16.89 3.52 14.56
C THR A 344 -16.83 4.35 13.30
N GLN A 345 -16.01 5.40 13.30
CA GLN A 345 -15.77 6.26 12.15
C GLN A 345 -15.13 5.48 10.99
N ALA A 346 -14.04 4.75 11.27
CA ALA A 346 -13.33 3.94 10.30
C ALA A 346 -14.24 2.91 9.60
N VAL A 347 -15.11 2.23 10.36
CA VAL A 347 -16.09 1.28 9.80
C VAL A 347 -17.08 1.99 8.87
N SER A 348 -17.52 3.22 9.22
CA SER A 348 -18.40 4.01 8.36
C SER A 348 -17.68 4.42 7.06
N ASP A 349 -16.45 4.90 7.16
CA ASP A 349 -15.67 5.35 6.01
C ASP A 349 -15.33 4.19 5.07
N ASP A 350 -14.95 3.02 5.60
CA ASP A 350 -14.71 1.82 4.78
C ASP A 350 -16.01 1.29 4.13
N ILE A 351 -17.17 1.41 4.78
CA ILE A 351 -18.46 1.10 4.16
C ILE A 351 -18.72 2.00 2.95
N ASP A 352 -18.45 3.30 3.06
CA ASP A 352 -18.65 4.26 1.98
C ASP A 352 -17.63 4.03 0.85
N MET A 353 -16.37 3.74 1.20
CA MET A 353 -15.33 3.34 0.27
C MET A 353 -15.76 2.14 -0.57
N PHE A 354 -16.11 1.01 0.07
CA PHE A 354 -16.48 -0.19 -0.69
C PHE A 354 -17.83 -0.03 -1.41
N THR A 355 -18.75 0.79 -0.90
CA THR A 355 -19.99 1.10 -1.63
C THR A 355 -19.69 1.83 -2.93
N SER A 356 -18.83 2.85 -2.88
CA SER A 356 -18.41 3.63 -4.05
C SER A 356 -17.60 2.77 -5.03
N ALA A 357 -16.60 2.03 -4.52
CA ALA A 357 -15.74 1.16 -5.32
C ALA A 357 -16.54 0.07 -6.03
N ASN A 358 -17.46 -0.62 -5.34
CA ASN A 358 -18.32 -1.63 -5.97
C ASN A 358 -19.23 -1.04 -7.06
N ARG A 359 -19.73 0.18 -6.89
CA ARG A 359 -20.55 0.84 -7.91
C ARG A 359 -19.76 1.05 -9.20
N SER A 360 -18.56 1.61 -9.10
CA SER A 360 -17.67 1.85 -10.24
C SER A 360 -17.18 0.55 -10.86
N LEU A 361 -16.82 -0.44 -10.04
CA LEU A 361 -16.33 -1.73 -10.51
C LEU A 361 -17.41 -2.55 -11.23
N ASN A 362 -18.66 -2.53 -10.75
CA ASN A 362 -19.78 -3.15 -11.45
C ASN A 362 -20.07 -2.48 -12.80
N ALA A 363 -19.82 -1.17 -12.94
CA ALA A 363 -19.88 -0.51 -14.23
C ALA A 363 -18.76 -0.99 -15.15
N ALA A 364 -17.52 -1.05 -14.65
CA ALA A 364 -16.39 -1.60 -15.40
C ALA A 364 -16.64 -3.06 -15.86
N ILE A 365 -17.29 -3.89 -15.05
CA ILE A 365 -17.62 -5.28 -15.41
C ILE A 365 -18.52 -5.33 -16.65
N ARG A 366 -19.58 -4.52 -16.68
CA ARG A 366 -20.50 -4.46 -17.84
C ARG A 366 -19.81 -3.92 -19.09
N GLU A 367 -18.97 -2.90 -18.95
CA GLU A 367 -18.19 -2.37 -20.08
C GLU A 367 -17.18 -3.43 -20.58
N ALA A 368 -16.55 -4.18 -19.68
CA ALA A 368 -15.64 -5.26 -20.06
C ALA A 368 -16.36 -6.38 -20.84
N ASP A 369 -17.58 -6.74 -20.45
CA ASP A 369 -18.39 -7.72 -21.20
C ASP A 369 -18.67 -7.22 -22.63
N ALA A 370 -19.09 -5.96 -22.78
CA ALA A 370 -19.33 -5.36 -24.09
C ALA A 370 -18.05 -5.30 -24.95
N LEU A 371 -16.90 -4.99 -24.34
CA LEU A 371 -15.60 -5.01 -25.02
C LEU A 371 -15.20 -6.41 -25.47
N ILE A 372 -15.38 -7.42 -24.62
CA ILE A 372 -15.09 -8.81 -24.93
C ILE A 372 -15.97 -9.27 -26.09
N ASP A 373 -17.28 -8.99 -26.05
CA ASP A 373 -18.21 -9.35 -27.13
C ASP A 373 -17.82 -8.67 -28.46
N ALA A 374 -17.47 -7.38 -28.42
CA ALA A 374 -17.03 -6.64 -29.62
C ALA A 374 -15.75 -7.25 -30.21
N LEU A 375 -14.75 -7.54 -29.37
CA LEU A 375 -13.50 -8.14 -29.80
C LEU A 375 -13.67 -9.56 -30.33
N MET A 376 -14.47 -10.40 -29.65
CA MET A 376 -14.80 -11.76 -30.10
C MET A 376 -15.48 -11.74 -31.48
N ASN A 377 -16.44 -10.82 -31.69
CA ASN A 377 -17.10 -10.65 -32.98
C ASN A 377 -16.14 -10.21 -34.08
N LEU A 378 -15.26 -9.23 -33.81
CA LEU A 378 -14.24 -8.80 -34.78
C LEU A 378 -13.24 -9.91 -35.11
N CYS A 379 -12.92 -10.77 -34.13
CA CYS A 379 -12.02 -11.90 -34.28
C CYS A 379 -12.68 -13.15 -34.86
N GLU A 380 -14.00 -13.13 -35.11
CA GLU A 380 -14.80 -14.28 -35.56
C GLU A 380 -14.69 -15.51 -34.62
N LEU A 381 -14.56 -15.26 -33.31
CA LEU A 381 -14.45 -16.28 -32.27
C LEU A 381 -15.82 -16.55 -31.64
N ASN A 382 -16.12 -17.81 -31.31
CA ASN A 382 -17.38 -18.24 -30.67
C ASN A 382 -17.20 -18.57 -29.19
#